data_AF-A0A353XT56-F1
#
_entry.id   AF-A0A353XT56-F1
#
_cell.length_a   1.000
_cell.length_b   1.000
_cell.length_c   1.000
_cell.angle_alpha   90.00
_cell.angle_beta   90.00
_cell.angle_gamma   90.00
#
_symmetry.space_group_name_H-M   'P 1'
#
loop_
_entity.id
_entity.type
_entity.pdbx_description
1 polymer ?
#
loop_
_entity_poly.entity_id
_entity_poly.type
_entity_poly.pdbx_seq_one_letter_code
_entity_poly.pdbx_strand_id
1 'polypeptide(L)'
;MPTLVIFVALAILLAIVLAIIVLMPWLRVDKSAQNDQLIALNVEVFKERLDELKSDFNAGAMSESEFNTQKTELERQLLLASDDKNSVVLNDNLKENEFTAAELAKAKREQQFTRSGKARLTLLICIPSLMILGYFLAGDRSPVVNLWQAQDKVGQVADDLLTGKIEVPPEWATEDSVGLMGAIQTNVHHHAHDPMRWMRLSDI
;
A
#
# COMPACT_ATOMS: atom_id res chain seq x y z
N MET A 1 7.17 24.65 -20.80
CA MET A 1 6.76 24.04 -19.52
C MET A 1 5.85 22.81 -19.62
N PRO A 2 4.95 22.60 -20.62
CA PRO A 2 3.94 21.52 -20.52
C PRO A 2 4.51 20.11 -20.37
N THR A 3 5.62 19.79 -21.03
CA THR A 3 6.26 18.46 -21.02
C THR A 3 6.68 18.01 -19.62
N LEU A 4 7.37 18.87 -18.87
CA LEU A 4 7.77 18.63 -17.48
C LEU A 4 6.55 18.41 -16.57
N VAL A 5 5.49 19.21 -16.74
CA VAL A 5 4.25 19.09 -15.95
C VAL A 5 3.56 17.75 -16.23
N ILE A 6 3.47 17.33 -17.50
CA ILE A 6 2.90 16.03 -17.90
C ILE A 6 3.72 14.87 -17.32
N PHE A 7 5.06 14.93 -17.39
CA PHE A 7 5.94 13.91 -16.82
C PHE A 7 5.76 13.78 -15.30
N VAL A 8 5.74 14.90 -14.56
CA VAL A 8 5.54 14.90 -13.11
C VAL A 8 4.14 14.38 -12.73
N ALA A 9 3.10 14.77 -13.47
CA ALA A 9 1.74 14.27 -13.25
C ALA A 9 1.63 12.75 -13.47
N LEU A 10 2.24 12.22 -14.55
CA LEU A 10 2.30 10.78 -14.82
C LEU A 10 3.09 10.03 -13.75
N ALA A 11 4.23 10.55 -13.31
CA ALA A 11 5.05 9.94 -12.27
C ALA A 11 4.31 9.87 -10.92
N ILE A 12 3.58 10.93 -10.54
CA ILE A 12 2.73 10.95 -9.33
C ILE A 12 1.57 9.95 -9.46
N LEU A 13 0.88 9.92 -10.60
CA LEU A 13 -0.22 8.97 -10.85
C LEU A 13 0.26 7.52 -10.75
N LEU A 14 1.38 7.18 -11.38
CA LEU A 14 1.97 5.84 -11.34
C LEU A 14 2.45 5.46 -9.93
N ALA A 15 3.03 6.40 -9.18
CA ALA A 15 3.40 6.19 -7.78
C ALA A 15 2.18 5.93 -6.87
N ILE A 16 1.06 6.64 -7.09
CA ILE A 16 -0.20 6.39 -6.37
C ILE A 16 -0.77 5.00 -6.70
N VAL A 17 -0.77 4.61 -7.98
CA VAL A 17 -1.23 3.27 -8.40
C VAL A 17 -0.38 2.17 -7.78
N LEU A 18 0.96 2.31 -7.79
CA LEU A 18 1.86 1.36 -7.13
C LEU A 18 1.64 1.31 -5.62
N ALA A 19 1.47 2.45 -4.95
CA ALA A 19 1.17 2.50 -3.52
C ALA A 19 -0.14 1.76 -3.21
N ILE A 20 -1.20 1.96 -4.00
CA ILE A 20 -2.47 1.22 -3.84
C ILE A 20 -2.24 -0.28 -4.02
N ILE A 21 -1.55 -0.72 -5.09
CA ILE A 21 -1.32 -2.15 -5.36
C ILE A 21 -0.49 -2.83 -4.25
N VAL A 22 0.56 -2.17 -3.75
CA VAL A 22 1.46 -2.75 -2.73
C VAL A 22 0.85 -2.73 -1.33
N LEU A 23 0.04 -1.71 -0.99
CA LEU A 23 -0.57 -1.59 0.34
C LEU A 23 -1.97 -2.21 0.44
N MET A 24 -2.69 -2.46 -0.67
CA MET A 24 -3.99 -3.15 -0.65
C MET A 24 -3.95 -4.53 0.01
N PRO A 25 -2.94 -5.41 -0.18
CA PRO A 25 -2.80 -6.65 0.57
C PRO A 25 -2.71 -6.43 2.09
N TRP A 26 -1.97 -5.42 2.53
CA TRP A 26 -1.75 -5.09 3.96
C TRP A 26 -2.92 -4.33 4.60
N LEU A 27 -3.78 -3.72 3.77
CA LEU A 27 -5.03 -3.07 4.17
C LEU A 27 -6.20 -4.07 4.27
N ARG A 28 -6.06 -5.30 3.76
CA ARG A 28 -7.02 -6.37 4.06
C ARG A 28 -6.95 -6.68 5.56
N VAL A 29 -8.10 -6.58 6.22
CA VAL A 29 -8.22 -6.97 7.63
C VAL A 29 -8.34 -8.49 7.66
N ASP A 30 -7.32 -9.16 8.20
CA ASP A 30 -7.33 -10.60 8.43
C ASP A 30 -8.40 -10.98 9.46
N LYS A 31 -9.59 -11.28 8.95
CA LYS A 31 -10.70 -11.81 9.75
C LYS A 31 -10.37 -13.19 10.34
N SER A 32 -9.43 -13.94 9.75
CA SER A 32 -8.94 -15.22 10.29
C SER A 32 -8.44 -15.04 11.72
N ALA A 33 -7.45 -14.17 11.95
CA ALA A 33 -6.81 -14.02 13.25
C ALA A 33 -7.77 -13.64 14.40
N GLN A 34 -8.91 -13.02 14.10
CA GLN A 34 -9.97 -12.78 15.09
C GLN A 34 -10.83 -14.03 15.36
N ASN A 35 -11.10 -14.86 14.34
CA ASN A 35 -11.77 -16.15 14.52
C ASN A 35 -10.85 -17.14 15.26
N ASP A 36 -9.58 -17.22 14.87
CA ASP A 36 -8.57 -18.11 15.44
C ASP A 36 -8.44 -17.89 16.96
N GLN A 37 -8.45 -16.63 17.41
CA GLN A 37 -8.40 -16.26 18.83
C GLN A 37 -9.72 -16.57 19.59
N LEU A 38 -10.88 -16.52 18.92
CA LEU A 38 -12.16 -16.91 19.53
C LEU A 38 -12.29 -18.43 19.67
N ILE A 39 -11.83 -19.19 18.66
CA ILE A 39 -11.80 -20.66 18.69
C ILE A 39 -10.86 -21.14 19.79
N ALA A 40 -9.67 -20.53 19.93
CA ALA A 40 -8.73 -20.87 21.00
C ALA A 40 -9.32 -20.69 22.40
N LEU A 41 -10.03 -19.57 22.65
CA LEU A 41 -10.68 -19.30 23.94
C LEU A 41 -11.84 -20.27 24.22
N ASN A 42 -12.64 -20.61 23.20
CA ASN A 42 -13.71 -21.62 23.34
C ASN A 42 -13.16 -23.01 23.70
N VAL A 43 -12.00 -23.40 23.15
CA VAL A 43 -11.30 -24.67 23.44
C VAL A 43 -10.74 -24.71 24.88
N GLU A 44 -10.44 -23.56 25.47
CA GLU A 44 -9.97 -23.46 26.86
C GLU A 44 -11.12 -23.63 27.84
N VAL A 45 -12.20 -22.87 27.68
CA VAL A 45 -13.45 -22.99 28.48
C VAL A 45 -14.07 -24.38 28.36
N PHE A 46 -13.96 -25.03 27.19
CA PHE A 46 -14.42 -26.42 27.01
C PHE A 46 -13.68 -27.41 27.92
N LYS A 47 -12.37 -27.26 28.11
CA LYS A 47 -11.58 -28.15 28.98
C LYS A 47 -11.96 -27.97 30.45
N GLU A 48 -12.12 -26.73 30.87
CA GLU A 48 -12.57 -26.37 32.22
C GLU A 48 -13.92 -27.03 32.54
N ARG A 49 -14.92 -26.88 31.65
CA ARG A 49 -16.22 -27.54 31.80
C ARG A 49 -16.16 -29.06 31.74
N LEU A 50 -15.21 -29.64 31.01
CA LEU A 50 -15.01 -31.09 30.97
C LEU A 50 -14.43 -31.63 32.28
N ASP A 51 -13.47 -30.94 32.90
CA ASP A 51 -12.92 -31.34 34.20
C ASP A 51 -13.90 -31.03 35.36
N GLU A 52 -14.77 -30.02 35.25
CA GLU A 52 -15.92 -29.79 36.14
C GLU A 52 -16.92 -30.96 36.10
N LEU A 53 -17.45 -31.33 34.92
CA LEU A 53 -18.32 -32.49 34.72
C LEU A 53 -17.73 -33.79 35.28
N LYS A 54 -16.41 -33.95 35.15
CA LYS A 54 -15.66 -35.12 35.61
C LYS A 54 -15.43 -35.09 37.12
N SER A 55 -15.32 -33.91 37.74
CA SER A 55 -15.34 -33.74 39.19
C SER A 55 -16.69 -34.18 39.75
N ASP A 56 -17.79 -33.71 39.18
CA ASP A 56 -19.16 -34.04 39.64
C ASP A 56 -19.50 -35.53 39.47
N PHE A 57 -19.05 -36.15 38.38
CA PHE A 57 -19.13 -37.60 38.18
C PHE A 57 -18.31 -38.37 39.25
N ASN A 58 -17.05 -37.97 39.51
CA ASN A 58 -16.22 -38.59 40.54
C ASN A 58 -16.75 -38.37 41.97
N ALA A 59 -17.47 -37.27 42.22
CA ALA A 59 -18.14 -36.99 43.48
C ALA A 59 -19.44 -37.80 43.67
N GLY A 60 -19.89 -38.53 42.64
CA GLY A 60 -21.16 -39.26 42.65
C GLY A 60 -22.40 -38.37 42.55
N ALA A 61 -22.25 -37.10 42.15
CA ALA A 61 -23.34 -36.14 42.00
C ALA A 61 -24.12 -36.32 40.68
N MET A 62 -23.56 -37.06 39.72
CA MET A 62 -24.12 -37.30 38.39
C MET A 62 -23.88 -38.75 37.95
N SER A 63 -24.84 -39.37 37.24
CA SER A 63 -24.70 -40.73 36.72
C SER A 63 -23.87 -40.81 35.43
N GLU A 64 -23.37 -42.01 35.12
CA GLU A 64 -22.59 -42.28 33.90
C GLU A 64 -23.36 -41.97 32.60
N SER A 65 -24.68 -42.15 32.61
CA SER A 65 -25.56 -41.82 31.48
C SER A 65 -25.65 -40.30 31.25
N GLU A 66 -25.79 -39.54 32.33
CA GLU A 66 -25.88 -38.07 32.29
C GLU A 66 -24.53 -37.46 31.89
N PHE A 67 -23.42 -37.93 32.46
CA PHE A 67 -22.06 -37.50 32.11
C PHE A 67 -21.78 -37.68 30.60
N ASN A 68 -22.05 -38.87 30.05
CA ASN A 68 -21.84 -39.12 28.63
C ASN A 68 -22.77 -38.28 27.73
N THR A 69 -24.02 -38.04 28.17
CA THR A 69 -24.97 -37.19 27.44
C THR A 69 -24.52 -35.74 27.39
N GLN A 70 -24.17 -35.15 28.53
CA GLN A 70 -23.72 -33.76 28.62
C GLN A 70 -22.40 -33.55 27.86
N LYS A 71 -21.43 -34.48 28.00
CA LYS A 71 -20.18 -34.46 27.24
C LYS A 71 -20.42 -34.44 25.72
N THR A 72 -21.33 -35.28 25.23
CA THR A 72 -21.66 -35.37 23.78
C THR A 72 -22.26 -34.07 23.26
N GLU A 73 -23.12 -33.41 24.06
CA GLU A 73 -23.69 -32.11 23.70
C GLU A 73 -22.65 -30.98 23.76
N LEU A 74 -21.71 -31.04 24.70
CA LEU A 74 -20.57 -30.10 24.77
C LEU A 74 -19.66 -30.23 23.54
N GLU A 75 -19.35 -31.47 23.11
CA GLU A 75 -18.56 -31.74 21.90
C GLU A 75 -19.26 -31.20 20.63
N ARG A 76 -20.59 -31.35 20.53
CA ARG A 76 -21.41 -30.72 19.49
C ARG A 76 -21.29 -29.19 19.50
N GLN A 77 -21.36 -28.56 20.68
CA GLN A 77 -21.26 -27.11 20.81
C GLN A 77 -19.89 -26.57 20.37
N LEU A 78 -18.80 -27.26 20.72
CA LEU A 78 -17.45 -26.88 20.28
C LEU A 78 -17.29 -26.99 18.75
N LEU A 79 -17.85 -28.04 18.13
CA LEU A 79 -17.86 -28.19 16.67
C LEU A 79 -18.63 -27.05 16.00
N LEU A 80 -19.86 -26.76 16.45
CA LEU A 80 -20.68 -25.66 15.91
C LEU A 80 -20.00 -24.28 16.07
N ALA A 81 -19.35 -24.05 17.22
CA ALA A 81 -18.60 -22.82 17.49
C ALA A 81 -17.26 -22.71 16.73
N SER A 82 -16.80 -23.79 16.10
CA SER A 82 -15.61 -23.82 15.24
C SER A 82 -15.97 -23.63 13.75
N ASP A 83 -17.17 -24.05 13.34
CA ASP A 83 -17.60 -24.08 11.93
C ASP A 83 -18.36 -22.80 11.50
N ASP A 84 -19.11 -22.16 12.41
CA ASP A 84 -19.95 -20.99 12.08
C ASP A 84 -19.35 -19.62 12.44
N LYS A 85 -19.64 -18.61 11.61
CA LYS A 85 -19.33 -17.18 11.81
C LYS A 85 -20.24 -16.51 12.86
N ASN A 86 -21.19 -17.23 13.44
CA ASN A 86 -22.32 -16.70 14.19
C ASN A 86 -22.09 -16.67 15.71
N SER A 87 -20.98 -16.08 16.17
CA SER A 87 -20.57 -16.01 17.58
C SER A 87 -21.44 -15.10 18.47
N VAL A 88 -22.67 -14.78 18.05
CA VAL A 88 -23.55 -13.77 18.66
C VAL A 88 -24.47 -14.35 19.74
N VAL A 89 -24.79 -15.66 19.68
CA VAL A 89 -25.91 -16.24 20.45
C VAL A 89 -25.53 -16.74 21.86
N LEU A 90 -24.25 -17.02 22.13
CA LEU A 90 -23.82 -17.72 23.35
C LEU A 90 -23.27 -16.83 24.49
N ASN A 91 -23.05 -15.53 24.25
CA ASN A 91 -22.14 -14.72 25.07
C ASN A 91 -22.84 -13.71 26.01
N ASP A 92 -23.91 -14.13 26.70
CA ASP A 92 -24.55 -13.32 27.76
C ASP A 92 -24.55 -13.96 29.16
N ASN A 93 -24.30 -15.27 29.28
CA ASN A 93 -24.36 -16.00 30.56
C ASN A 93 -22.98 -16.33 31.18
N LEU A 94 -21.88 -15.74 30.68
CA LEU A 94 -20.50 -16.18 30.99
C LEU A 94 -19.55 -15.00 31.34
N LYS A 95 -20.09 -13.85 31.75
CA LYS A 95 -19.36 -12.57 31.83
C LYS A 95 -18.69 -12.23 33.18
N GLU A 96 -18.88 -13.03 34.23
CA GLU A 96 -18.67 -12.53 35.61
C GLU A 96 -17.34 -12.94 36.28
N ASN A 97 -16.46 -13.72 35.64
CA ASN A 97 -15.15 -14.07 36.22
C ASN A 97 -13.96 -14.06 35.24
N GLU A 98 -12.77 -13.87 35.82
CA GLU A 98 -11.43 -14.17 35.28
C GLU A 98 -11.00 -13.57 33.92
N PHE A 99 -11.17 -12.24 33.78
CA PHE A 99 -10.06 -11.43 33.25
C PHE A 99 -10.05 -10.06 33.93
N THR A 100 -8.93 -9.66 34.56
CA THR A 100 -8.87 -8.33 35.18
C THR A 100 -8.95 -7.26 34.10
N ALA A 101 -9.87 -6.30 34.27
CA ALA A 101 -10.18 -5.30 33.25
C ALA A 101 -8.95 -4.45 32.85
N ALA A 102 -7.94 -4.34 33.73
CA ALA A 102 -6.69 -3.66 33.46
C ALA A 102 -5.81 -4.40 32.43
N GLU A 103 -5.66 -5.72 32.54
CA GLU A 103 -4.82 -6.50 31.62
C GLU A 103 -5.50 -6.70 30.27
N LEU A 104 -6.81 -6.96 30.26
CA LEU A 104 -7.60 -7.01 29.04
C LEU A 104 -7.58 -5.64 28.33
N ALA A 105 -7.62 -4.52 29.07
CA ALA A 105 -7.43 -3.19 28.50
C ALA A 105 -6.00 -2.93 28.00
N LYS A 106 -4.95 -3.48 28.64
CA LYS A 106 -3.56 -3.36 28.19
C LYS A 106 -3.34 -4.11 26.87
N ALA A 107 -3.67 -5.40 26.82
CA ALA A 107 -3.57 -6.20 25.61
C ALA A 107 -4.40 -5.59 24.46
N LYS A 108 -5.61 -5.09 24.77
CA LYS A 108 -6.47 -4.40 23.80
C LYS A 108 -5.87 -3.08 23.30
N ARG A 109 -5.14 -2.31 24.12
CA ARG A 109 -4.40 -1.11 23.66
C ARG A 109 -3.24 -1.46 22.72
N GLU A 110 -2.44 -2.46 23.09
CA GLU A 110 -1.28 -2.91 22.32
C GLU A 110 -1.71 -3.50 20.97
N GLN A 111 -2.75 -4.35 20.95
CA GLN A 111 -3.40 -4.79 19.72
C GLN A 111 -4.10 -3.64 18.95
N GLN A 112 -4.73 -2.67 19.62
CA GLN A 112 -5.34 -1.52 18.94
C GLN A 112 -4.30 -0.65 18.22
N PHE A 113 -3.07 -0.56 18.71
CA PHE A 113 -2.01 0.20 18.03
C PHE A 113 -1.73 -0.38 16.63
N THR A 114 -1.45 -1.68 16.55
CA THR A 114 -1.15 -2.41 15.30
C THR A 114 -2.40 -2.66 14.41
N ARG A 115 -3.60 -2.68 15.02
CA ARG A 115 -4.89 -2.83 14.34
C ARG A 115 -5.52 -1.50 13.92
N SER A 116 -5.03 -0.34 14.37
CA SER A 116 -5.67 0.94 14.06
C SER A 116 -5.55 1.28 12.56
N GLY A 117 -6.68 1.25 11.85
CA GLY A 117 -6.74 1.66 10.45
C GLY A 117 -6.24 3.10 10.23
N LYS A 118 -6.31 3.95 11.27
CA LYS A 118 -5.70 5.29 11.29
C LYS A 118 -4.18 5.24 11.17
N ALA A 119 -3.45 4.47 12.00
CA ALA A 119 -2.00 4.36 11.87
C ALA A 119 -1.57 3.69 10.56
N ARG A 120 -2.33 2.70 10.08
CA ARG A 120 -2.10 2.09 8.75
C ARG A 120 -2.26 3.10 7.61
N LEU A 121 -3.29 3.94 7.65
CA LEU A 121 -3.47 5.05 6.71
C LEU A 121 -2.37 6.11 6.82
N THR A 122 -1.94 6.45 8.04
CA THR A 122 -0.80 7.37 8.26
C THR A 122 0.48 6.84 7.61
N LEU A 123 0.79 5.55 7.73
CA LEU A 123 1.94 4.95 7.03
C LEU A 123 1.77 4.96 5.50
N LEU A 124 0.57 4.63 5.01
CA LEU A 124 0.21 4.64 3.58
C LEU A 124 0.48 6.03 2.94
N ILE A 125 0.23 7.12 3.68
CA ILE A 125 0.48 8.49 3.21
C ILE A 125 1.94 8.94 3.48
N CYS A 126 2.50 8.58 4.64
CA CYS A 126 3.81 9.05 5.08
C CYS A 126 4.97 8.45 4.26
N ILE A 127 4.89 7.16 3.87
CA ILE A 127 5.94 6.49 3.08
C ILE A 127 6.13 7.14 1.69
N PRO A 128 5.10 7.31 0.84
CA PRO A 128 5.25 8.01 -0.44
C PRO A 128 5.55 9.50 -0.25
N SER A 129 5.07 10.15 0.81
CA SER A 129 5.44 11.53 1.14
C SER A 129 6.95 11.65 1.44
N LEU A 130 7.53 10.72 2.21
CA LEU A 130 8.97 10.66 2.47
C LEU A 130 9.79 10.32 1.22
N MET A 131 9.27 9.49 0.29
CA MET A 131 9.91 9.26 -1.02
C MET A 131 9.95 10.53 -1.87
N ILE A 132 8.84 11.27 -1.94
CA ILE A 132 8.74 12.53 -2.69
C ILE A 132 9.66 13.60 -2.05
N LEU A 133 9.59 13.77 -0.74
CA LEU A 133 10.42 14.70 0.02
C LEU A 133 11.91 14.36 -0.11
N GLY A 134 12.26 13.08 0.05
CA GLY A 134 13.62 12.57 -0.15
C GLY A 134 14.16 12.87 -1.55
N TYR A 135 13.38 12.65 -2.61
CA TYR A 135 13.76 13.01 -3.97
C TYR A 135 14.00 14.52 -4.16
N PHE A 136 13.24 15.38 -3.48
CA PHE A 136 13.47 16.83 -3.53
C PHE A 136 14.66 17.32 -2.68
N LEU A 137 15.12 16.55 -1.68
CA LEU A 137 16.34 16.86 -0.92
C LEU A 137 17.61 16.17 -1.44
N ALA A 138 17.51 15.08 -2.23
CA ALA A 138 18.63 14.20 -2.55
C ALA A 138 19.72 14.80 -3.46
N GLY A 139 19.48 15.94 -4.11
CA GLY A 139 20.47 16.61 -4.95
C GLY A 139 19.87 17.71 -5.82
N ASP A 140 20.74 18.51 -6.45
CA ASP A 140 20.32 19.56 -7.37
C ASP A 140 19.69 18.95 -8.64
N ARG A 141 18.39 19.22 -8.85
CA ARG A 141 17.64 18.81 -10.04
C ARG A 141 17.67 19.86 -11.16
N SER A 142 18.29 21.02 -10.95
CA SER A 142 18.34 22.13 -11.91
C SER A 142 18.86 21.72 -13.30
N PRO A 143 19.89 20.86 -13.46
CA PRO A 143 20.34 20.44 -14.79
C PRO A 143 19.24 19.75 -15.63
N VAL A 144 18.40 18.93 -15.00
CA VAL A 144 17.27 18.25 -15.67
C VAL A 144 16.17 19.24 -16.01
N VAL A 145 15.83 20.13 -15.06
CA VAL A 145 14.80 21.17 -15.28
C VAL A 145 15.22 22.11 -16.40
N ASN A 146 16.49 22.53 -16.44
CA ASN A 146 17.05 23.38 -17.47
C ASN A 146 17.00 22.71 -18.85
N LEU A 147 17.35 21.41 -18.95
CA LEU A 147 17.25 20.66 -20.20
C LEU A 147 15.81 20.62 -20.75
N TRP A 148 14.81 20.35 -19.90
CA TRP A 148 13.40 20.39 -20.31
C TRP A 148 12.92 21.81 -20.66
N GLN A 149 13.42 22.86 -20.00
CA GLN A 149 13.08 24.25 -20.34
C GLN A 149 13.74 24.69 -21.65
N ALA A 150 14.99 24.31 -21.87
CA ALA A 150 15.73 24.56 -23.09
C ALA A 150 15.02 23.96 -24.30
N GLN A 151 14.76 22.65 -24.26
CA GLN A 151 14.09 21.92 -25.34
C GLN A 151 12.69 22.46 -25.67
N ASP A 152 11.98 22.99 -24.68
CA ASP A 152 10.66 23.63 -24.85
C ASP A 152 10.73 25.03 -25.48
N LYS A 153 11.83 25.77 -25.28
CA LYS A 153 12.10 27.06 -25.96
C LYS A 153 12.63 26.89 -27.38
N VAL A 154 13.69 26.09 -27.54
CA VAL A 154 14.47 26.01 -28.79
C VAL A 154 14.07 24.84 -29.69
N GLY A 155 13.16 23.96 -29.25
CA GLY A 155 12.70 22.80 -30.02
C GLY A 155 12.06 23.18 -31.37
N GLN A 156 11.35 24.31 -31.44
CA GLN A 156 10.84 24.83 -32.70
C GLN A 156 11.95 25.44 -33.56
N VAL A 157 12.89 26.19 -32.98
CA VAL A 157 14.06 26.73 -33.70
C VAL A 157 14.88 25.61 -34.33
N ALA A 158 15.08 24.50 -33.60
CA ALA A 158 15.72 23.29 -34.10
C ALA A 158 14.95 22.68 -35.29
N ASP A 159 13.61 22.62 -35.24
CA ASP A 159 12.81 22.16 -36.39
C ASP A 159 12.93 23.09 -37.59
N ASP A 160 12.83 24.41 -37.36
CA ASP A 160 12.85 25.44 -38.40
C ASP A 160 14.24 25.55 -39.08
N LEU A 161 15.34 25.30 -38.35
CA LEU A 161 16.69 25.12 -38.91
C LEU A 161 16.81 23.85 -39.75
N LEU A 162 16.43 22.69 -39.18
CA LEU A 162 16.57 21.38 -39.83
C LEU A 162 15.68 21.21 -41.07
N THR A 163 14.57 21.97 -41.14
CA THR A 163 13.70 22.05 -42.31
C THR A 163 14.07 23.18 -43.28
N GLY A 164 15.11 23.97 -42.98
CA GLY A 164 15.59 25.07 -43.83
C GLY A 164 14.64 26.25 -43.94
N LYS A 165 13.72 26.45 -42.98
CA LYS A 165 12.85 27.64 -42.89
C LYS A 165 13.63 28.86 -42.41
N ILE A 166 14.68 28.64 -41.62
CA ILE A 166 15.67 29.63 -41.19
C ILE A 166 17.08 29.06 -41.40
N GLU A 167 18.04 29.89 -41.78
CA GLU A 167 19.44 29.48 -42.04
C GLU A 167 20.39 29.78 -40.87
N VAL A 168 19.97 30.66 -39.95
CA VAL A 168 20.77 31.10 -38.79
C VAL A 168 19.87 31.08 -37.56
N PRO A 169 20.32 30.52 -36.41
CA PRO A 169 19.55 30.60 -35.17
C PRO A 169 19.36 32.06 -34.72
N PRO A 170 18.18 32.44 -34.22
CA PRO A 170 17.96 33.77 -33.66
C PRO A 170 18.80 33.97 -32.38
N GLU A 171 19.18 35.21 -32.11
CA GLU A 171 20.13 35.58 -31.04
C GLU A 171 19.78 34.97 -29.66
N TRP A 172 18.50 35.05 -29.26
CA TRP A 172 17.99 34.46 -28.00
C TRP A 172 18.11 32.93 -27.92
N ALA A 173 18.22 32.22 -29.04
CA ALA A 173 18.46 30.77 -29.08
C ALA A 173 19.96 30.42 -29.06
N THR A 174 20.83 31.36 -29.42
CA THR A 174 22.29 31.19 -29.30
C THR A 174 22.79 31.40 -27.86
N GLU A 175 22.05 32.14 -27.04
CA GLU A 175 22.27 32.24 -25.58
C GLU A 175 22.26 30.87 -24.89
N ASP A 176 21.41 29.94 -25.35
CA ASP A 176 21.31 28.55 -24.87
C ASP A 176 21.77 27.55 -25.94
N SER A 177 23.01 27.74 -26.42
CA SER A 177 23.62 26.90 -27.46
C SER A 177 23.69 25.41 -27.09
N VAL A 178 23.84 25.08 -25.80
CA VAL A 178 23.80 23.70 -25.29
C VAL A 178 22.39 23.12 -25.42
N GLY A 179 21.38 23.89 -25.03
CA GLY A 179 19.97 23.55 -25.22
C GLY A 179 19.60 23.36 -26.70
N LEU A 180 20.07 24.27 -27.55
CA LEU A 180 19.84 24.24 -29.00
C LEU A 180 20.38 22.96 -29.64
N MET A 181 21.64 22.60 -29.36
CA MET A 181 22.24 21.36 -29.87
C MET A 181 21.53 20.10 -29.36
N GLY A 182 21.14 20.06 -28.08
CA GLY A 182 20.35 18.94 -27.53
C GLY A 182 18.98 18.79 -28.21
N ALA A 183 18.32 19.91 -28.52
CA ALA A 183 17.04 19.91 -29.25
C ALA A 183 17.21 19.50 -30.72
N ILE A 184 18.26 19.96 -31.40
CA ILE A 184 18.60 19.57 -32.78
C ILE A 184 18.82 18.04 -32.85
N GLN A 185 19.70 17.49 -32.01
CA GLN A 185 19.96 16.04 -31.97
C GLN A 185 18.68 15.24 -31.69
N THR A 186 17.89 15.67 -30.70
CA THR A 186 16.62 15.00 -30.36
C THR A 186 15.61 15.06 -31.51
N ASN A 187 15.52 16.18 -32.22
CA ASN A 187 14.64 16.34 -33.38
C ASN A 187 15.07 15.43 -34.55
N VAL A 188 16.36 15.39 -34.89
CA VAL A 188 16.89 14.49 -35.94
C VAL A 188 16.64 13.02 -35.59
N HIS A 189 16.83 12.61 -34.32
CA HIS A 189 16.51 11.25 -33.89
C HIS A 189 15.00 10.93 -33.93
N HIS A 190 14.12 11.89 -33.62
CA HIS A 190 12.67 11.70 -33.73
C HIS A 190 12.22 11.57 -35.19
N HIS A 191 12.84 12.33 -36.08
CA HIS A 191 12.59 12.34 -37.52
C HIS A 191 13.66 11.56 -38.31
N ALA A 192 14.20 10.47 -37.75
CA ALA A 192 15.35 9.75 -38.32
C ALA A 192 15.16 9.21 -39.75
N HIS A 193 13.91 9.16 -40.23
CA HIS A 193 13.52 8.77 -41.59
C HIS A 193 13.65 9.89 -42.64
N ASP A 194 13.91 11.14 -42.21
CA ASP A 194 14.03 12.33 -43.06
C ASP A 194 15.51 12.64 -43.36
N PRO A 195 16.02 12.34 -44.58
CA PRO A 195 17.43 12.53 -44.91
C PRO A 195 17.83 14.01 -45.01
N MET A 196 16.87 14.94 -45.21
CA MET A 196 17.16 16.38 -45.26
C MET A 196 17.69 16.87 -43.91
N ARG A 197 17.12 16.38 -42.81
CA ARG A 197 17.52 16.75 -41.45
C ARG A 197 18.90 16.22 -41.08
N TRP A 198 19.24 15.00 -41.52
CA TRP A 198 20.59 14.45 -41.36
C TRP A 198 21.64 15.23 -42.17
N MET A 199 21.31 15.66 -43.39
CA MET A 199 22.20 16.49 -44.20
C MET A 199 22.40 17.87 -43.58
N ARG A 200 21.31 18.55 -43.16
CA ARG A 200 21.39 19.84 -42.46
C ARG A 200 22.15 19.75 -41.13
N LEU A 201 22.09 18.63 -40.41
CA LEU A 201 22.90 18.41 -39.21
C LEU A 201 24.42 18.39 -39.49
N SER A 202 24.86 18.03 -40.71
CA SER A 202 26.28 18.13 -41.09
C SER A 202 26.71 19.51 -41.62
N ASP A 203 25.76 20.43 -41.81
CA ASP A 203 26.00 21.82 -42.23
C ASP A 203 26.09 22.82 -41.05
N ILE A 204 25.83 22.37 -39.81
CA ILE A 204 25.66 23.19 -38.58
C ILE A 204 26.76 22.89 -37.55
#